data_AF-A0A7C3IRG0-F1
#
_entry.id   AF-A0A7C3IRG0-F1
#
_cell.length_a   1.000
_cell.length_b   1.000
_cell.length_c   1.000
_cell.angle_alpha   90.00
_cell.angle_beta   90.00
_cell.angle_gamma   90.00
#
_symmetry.space_group_name_H-M   'P 1'
#
loop_
_entity.id
_entity.type
_entity.pdbx_description
1 polymer ?
#
loop_
_entity_poly.entity_id
_entity_poly.type
_entity_poly.pdbx_seq_one_letter_code
_entity_poly.pdbx_strand_id
1 'polypeptide(L)'
;PPLLLMYLGRLATFAFWVACVGYAIRILPFHQWTLSWISLLPASLFLHASLTADSTTNGLAFLLIAQILNISFAGTSFTRKRAALILSLSLLITINKVVYAPLILLLFFLTKDQFGSFRKKVFSLGAIFLAHAIVLFIWYQYAGDLFIPADDY
;
A
#
# COMPACT_ATOMS: atom_id res chain seq x y z
N PRO A 1 -8.00 -14.60 28.02
CA PRO A 1 -6.95 -15.65 27.91
C PRO A 1 -6.08 -15.39 26.65
N PRO A 2 -4.76 -15.54 26.71
CA PRO A 2 -3.84 -15.14 25.64
C PRO A 2 -4.05 -15.90 24.33
N LEU A 3 -4.43 -17.18 24.38
CA LEU A 3 -4.74 -17.99 23.19
C LEU A 3 -5.92 -17.45 22.38
N LEU A 4 -6.98 -17.00 23.05
CA LEU A 4 -8.14 -16.41 22.39
C LEU A 4 -7.76 -15.13 21.64
N LEU A 5 -6.94 -14.27 22.25
CA LEU A 5 -6.45 -13.04 21.62
C LEU A 5 -5.62 -13.34 20.37
N MET A 6 -4.79 -14.37 20.41
CA MET A 6 -4.02 -14.82 19.23
C MET A 6 -4.94 -15.26 18.08
N TYR A 7 -5.92 -16.12 18.34
CA TYR A 7 -6.84 -16.58 17.29
C TYR A 7 -7.71 -15.45 16.73
N LEU A 8 -8.20 -14.55 17.60
CA LEU A 8 -8.93 -13.36 17.15
C LEU A 8 -8.05 -12.44 16.31
N GLY A 9 -6.78 -12.26 16.67
CA GLY A 9 -5.81 -11.49 15.88
C GLY A 9 -5.57 -12.08 14.50
N ARG A 10 -5.40 -13.41 14.40
CA ARG A 10 -5.26 -14.12 13.11
C ARG A 10 -6.50 -13.94 12.23
N LEU A 11 -7.68 -14.10 12.83
CA LEU A 11 -8.93 -13.95 12.10
C LEU A 11 -9.13 -12.50 11.64
N ALA A 12 -8.82 -11.52 12.49
CA ALA A 12 -8.93 -10.10 12.15
C ALA A 12 -7.95 -9.68 11.03
N THR A 13 -6.69 -10.11 11.11
CA THR A 13 -5.67 -9.82 10.07
C THR A 13 -6.01 -10.49 8.74
N PHE A 14 -6.47 -11.73 8.77
CA PHE A 14 -6.94 -12.43 7.57
C PHE A 14 -8.18 -11.76 6.98
N ALA A 15 -9.19 -11.44 7.79
CA ALA A 15 -10.40 -10.76 7.33
C ALA A 15 -10.10 -9.38 6.73
N PHE A 16 -9.19 -8.62 7.35
CA PHE A 16 -8.72 -7.35 6.81
C PHE A 16 -8.06 -7.52 5.45
N TRP A 17 -7.14 -8.48 5.32
CA TRP A 17 -6.46 -8.77 4.06
C TRP A 17 -7.45 -9.19 2.96
N VAL A 18 -8.39 -10.08 3.27
CA VAL A 18 -9.46 -10.50 2.33
C VAL A 18 -10.32 -9.31 1.91
N ALA A 19 -10.69 -8.41 2.83
CA ALA A 19 -11.48 -7.22 2.51
C ALA A 19 -10.71 -6.27 1.57
N CYS A 20 -9.43 -6.02 1.84
CA CYS A 20 -8.58 -5.19 0.99
C CYS A 20 -8.42 -5.78 -0.41
N VAL A 21 -8.07 -7.07 -0.51
CA VAL A 21 -7.88 -7.76 -1.79
C VAL A 21 -9.19 -7.88 -2.56
N GLY A 22 -10.28 -8.26 -1.89
CA GLY A 22 -11.60 -8.34 -2.51
C GLY A 22 -12.07 -7.00 -3.07
N TYR A 23 -11.79 -5.90 -2.37
CA TYR A 23 -12.07 -4.56 -2.88
C TYR A 23 -11.12 -4.16 -4.02
N ALA A 24 -9.84 -4.50 -3.93
CA ALA A 24 -8.86 -4.27 -4.99
C ALA A 24 -9.27 -4.96 -6.30
N ILE A 25 -9.68 -6.23 -6.24
CA ILE A 25 -10.17 -7.00 -7.40
C ILE A 25 -11.36 -6.30 -8.06
N ARG A 26 -12.30 -5.74 -7.28
CA ARG A 26 -13.48 -5.03 -7.82
C ARG A 26 -13.15 -3.73 -8.53
N ILE A 27 -12.12 -3.01 -8.09
CA ILE A 27 -11.73 -1.72 -8.67
C ILE A 27 -10.79 -1.89 -9.87
N LEU A 28 -10.05 -3.00 -9.90
CA LEU A 28 -9.06 -3.29 -10.93
C LEU A 28 -9.72 -3.22 -12.33
N PRO A 29 -9.19 -2.39 -13.26
CA PRO A 29 -9.82 -2.19 -14.57
C PRO A 29 -9.67 -3.41 -15.51
N PHE A 30 -8.64 -4.23 -15.30
CA PHE A 30 -8.35 -5.42 -16.09
C PHE A 30 -7.59 -6.45 -15.24
N HIS A 31 -7.47 -7.70 -15.69
CA HIS A 31 -6.74 -8.78 -15.00
C HIS A 31 -7.22 -9.09 -13.56
N GLN A 32 -8.51 -8.90 -13.29
CA GLN A 32 -9.14 -9.25 -12.00
C GLN A 32 -8.87 -10.70 -11.61
N TRP A 33 -8.98 -11.61 -12.58
CA TRP A 33 -8.69 -13.03 -12.39
C TRP A 33 -7.24 -13.28 -11.99
N THR A 34 -6.27 -12.57 -12.56
CA THR A 34 -4.86 -12.74 -12.20
C THR A 34 -4.64 -12.41 -10.72
N LEU A 35 -5.19 -11.28 -10.25
CA LEU A 35 -5.10 -10.91 -8.83
C LEU A 35 -5.83 -11.93 -7.94
N SER A 36 -7.00 -12.42 -8.36
CA SER A 36 -7.71 -13.50 -7.65
C SER A 36 -6.89 -14.78 -7.55
N TRP A 37 -6.30 -15.26 -8.65
CA TRP A 37 -5.47 -16.47 -8.67
C TRP A 37 -4.25 -16.32 -7.76
N ILE A 38 -3.53 -15.20 -7.82
CA ILE A 38 -2.37 -14.93 -6.96
C ILE A 38 -2.80 -14.93 -5.49
N SER A 39 -3.94 -14.32 -5.17
CA SER A 39 -4.45 -14.25 -3.79
C SER A 39 -4.87 -15.62 -3.25
N LEU A 40 -5.36 -16.51 -4.11
CA LEU A 40 -5.79 -17.87 -3.75
C LEU A 40 -4.63 -18.89 -3.74
N LEU A 41 -3.40 -18.47 -4.04
CA LEU A 41 -2.25 -19.36 -3.94
C LEU A 41 -2.12 -19.91 -2.51
N PRO A 42 -1.78 -21.21 -2.36
CA PRO A 42 -1.65 -21.82 -1.03
C PRO A 42 -0.68 -21.06 -0.12
N ALA A 43 0.43 -20.56 -0.68
CA ALA A 43 1.42 -19.76 0.05
C ALA A 43 0.83 -18.44 0.55
N SER A 44 0.02 -17.75 -0.26
CA SER A 44 -0.63 -16.49 0.12
C SER A 44 -1.66 -16.71 1.22
N LEU A 45 -2.50 -17.74 1.09
CA LEU A 45 -3.48 -18.08 2.13
C LEU A 45 -2.81 -18.45 3.46
N PHE A 46 -1.75 -19.26 3.41
CA PHE A 46 -1.02 -19.68 4.62
C PHE A 46 -0.33 -18.50 5.32
N LEU A 47 0.37 -17.65 4.56
CA LEU A 47 1.03 -16.46 5.10
C LEU A 47 0.00 -15.52 5.74
N HIS A 48 -1.12 -15.28 5.05
CA HIS A 48 -2.09 -14.28 5.47
C HIS A 48 -3.09 -14.77 6.53
N ALA A 49 -3.24 -16.07 6.72
CA ALA A 49 -3.95 -16.68 7.85
C ALA A 49 -3.10 -16.73 9.14
N SER A 50 -1.86 -16.26 9.07
CA SER A 50 -0.95 -16.15 10.22
C SER A 50 -0.92 -14.72 10.75
N LEU A 51 -0.60 -14.54 12.04
CA LEU A 51 -0.50 -13.22 12.65
C LEU A 51 0.82 -12.57 12.21
N THR A 52 0.82 -11.94 11.04
CA THR A 52 1.98 -11.25 10.45
C THR A 52 1.64 -9.83 10.00
N ALA A 53 2.64 -8.95 10.10
CA ALA A 53 2.57 -7.59 9.55
C ALA A 53 2.51 -7.57 8.01
N ASP A 54 2.94 -8.64 7.35
CA ASP A 54 2.92 -8.74 5.89
C ASP A 54 1.49 -8.77 5.32
N SER A 55 0.52 -9.28 6.09
CA SER A 55 -0.89 -9.31 5.69
C SER A 55 -1.46 -7.91 5.52
N THR A 56 -1.18 -7.02 6.46
CA THR A 56 -1.65 -5.64 6.35
C THR A 56 -0.97 -4.91 5.19
N THR A 57 0.34 -5.08 5.04
CA THR A 57 1.14 -4.40 4.00
C THR A 57 0.76 -4.86 2.61
N ASN A 58 0.66 -6.18 2.36
CA ASN A 58 0.27 -6.70 1.05
C ASN A 58 -1.17 -6.33 0.68
N GLY A 59 -2.10 -6.38 1.64
CA GLY A 59 -3.50 -6.00 1.40
C GLY A 59 -3.62 -4.53 0.96
N LEU A 60 -2.95 -3.63 1.69
CA LEU A 60 -2.90 -2.20 1.35
C LEU A 60 -2.16 -1.96 0.02
N ALA A 61 -1.07 -2.67 -0.25
CA ALA A 61 -0.31 -2.54 -1.50
C ALA A 61 -1.14 -2.94 -2.71
N PHE A 62 -1.87 -4.07 -2.65
CA PHE A 62 -2.78 -4.47 -3.72
C PHE A 62 -3.87 -3.44 -3.97
N LEU A 63 -4.43 -2.88 -2.89
CA LEU A 63 -5.44 -1.83 -3.00
C LEU A 63 -4.87 -0.55 -3.64
N LEU A 64 -3.67 -0.13 -3.23
CA LEU A 64 -3.00 1.04 -3.79
C LEU A 64 -2.70 0.85 -5.28
N ILE A 65 -2.15 -0.30 -5.68
CA ILE A 65 -1.90 -0.63 -7.08
C ILE A 65 -3.22 -0.60 -7.88
N ALA A 66 -4.27 -1.22 -7.36
CA ALA A 66 -5.56 -1.26 -8.05
C ALA A 66 -6.15 0.14 -8.26
N GLN A 67 -6.03 1.04 -7.28
CA GLN A 67 -6.46 2.44 -7.40
C GLN A 67 -5.66 3.19 -8.47
N ILE A 68 -4.33 3.03 -8.48
CA ILE A 68 -3.46 3.70 -9.47
C ILE A 68 -3.79 3.20 -10.88
N LEU A 69 -3.94 1.89 -11.07
CA LEU A 69 -4.31 1.30 -12.35
C LEU A 69 -5.71 1.75 -12.80
N ASN A 70 -6.69 1.81 -11.89
CA ASN A 70 -8.03 2.32 -12.19
C ASN A 70 -8.00 3.78 -12.70
N ILE A 71 -7.19 4.64 -12.08
CA ILE A 71 -7.01 6.03 -12.54
C ILE A 71 -6.34 6.05 -13.92
N SER A 72 -5.25 5.31 -14.09
CA SER A 72 -4.45 5.32 -15.31
C SER A 72 -5.24 4.82 -16.52
N PHE A 73 -5.93 3.68 -16.38
CA PHE A 73 -6.50 2.95 -17.51
C PHE A 73 -8.02 3.04 -17.64
N ALA A 74 -8.77 3.27 -16.56
CA ALA A 74 -10.22 3.46 -16.66
C ALA A 74 -10.60 4.91 -17.01
N GLY A 75 -9.62 5.78 -17.30
CA GLY A 75 -9.84 7.18 -17.67
C GLY A 75 -10.47 8.03 -16.56
N THR A 76 -10.39 7.57 -15.32
CA THR A 76 -11.03 8.24 -14.20
C THR A 76 -10.20 9.41 -13.70
N SER A 77 -10.86 10.49 -13.26
CA SER A 77 -10.15 11.70 -12.86
C SER A 77 -9.42 11.54 -11.52
N PHE A 78 -8.27 12.19 -11.39
CA PHE A 78 -7.51 12.29 -10.16
C PHE A 78 -8.13 13.39 -9.27
N THR A 79 -9.07 12.98 -8.43
CA THR A 79 -9.77 13.89 -7.50
C THR A 79 -9.02 14.04 -6.17
N ARG A 80 -9.33 15.10 -5.40
CA ARG A 80 -8.76 15.29 -4.05
C ARG A 80 -9.06 14.12 -3.11
N LYS A 81 -10.24 13.51 -3.21
CA LYS A 81 -10.61 12.32 -2.42
C LYS A 81 -9.69 11.13 -2.73
N ARG A 82 -9.39 10.92 -4.02
CA ARG A 82 -8.47 9.86 -4.46
C ARG A 82 -7.02 10.16 -4.10
N ALA A 83 -6.61 11.43 -4.18
CA ALA A 83 -5.30 11.87 -3.71
C ALA A 83 -5.11 11.57 -2.21
N ALA A 84 -6.11 11.91 -1.38
CA ALA A 84 -6.11 11.61 0.04
C ALA A 84 -6.10 10.10 0.30
N LEU A 85 -6.90 9.32 -0.42
CA LEU A 85 -6.89 7.86 -0.31
C LEU A 85 -5.51 7.26 -0.65
N ILE A 86 -4.93 7.66 -1.79
CA ILE A 86 -3.60 7.20 -2.22
C ILE A 86 -2.54 7.58 -1.18
N LEU A 87 -2.56 8.82 -0.69
CA LEU A 87 -1.63 9.29 0.33
C LEU A 87 -1.77 8.47 1.61
N SER A 88 -2.99 8.27 2.11
CA SER A 88 -3.22 7.48 3.32
C SER A 88 -2.75 6.03 3.16
N LEU A 89 -3.08 5.37 2.05
CA LEU A 89 -2.67 3.99 1.81
C LEU A 89 -1.15 3.85 1.71
N SER A 90 -0.50 4.73 0.94
CA SER A 90 0.95 4.70 0.73
C SER A 90 1.75 5.04 1.97
N LEU A 91 1.29 5.99 2.79
CA LEU A 91 1.92 6.29 4.08
C LEU A 91 1.75 5.14 5.07
N LEU A 92 0.56 4.53 5.17
CA LEU A 92 0.34 3.36 6.04
C LEU A 92 1.26 2.20 5.65
N ILE A 93 1.43 1.94 4.35
CA ILE A 93 2.38 0.93 3.84
C ILE A 93 3.82 1.29 4.25
N THR A 94 4.24 2.53 4.03
CA THR A 94 5.61 2.98 4.30
C THR A 94 5.94 2.91 5.79
N ILE A 95 5.02 3.32 6.66
CA ILE A 95 5.19 3.25 8.11
C ILE A 95 5.25 1.80 8.58
N ASN A 96 4.43 0.91 8.01
CA ASN A 96 4.45 -0.50 8.36
C ASN A 96 5.74 -1.20 7.89
N LYS A 97 6.17 -0.91 6.65
CA LYS A 97 7.33 -1.55 6.03
C LYS A 97 7.98 -0.61 5.02
N VAL A 98 9.00 0.12 5.47
CA VAL A 98 9.71 1.17 4.70
C VAL A 98 10.23 0.68 3.35
N VAL A 99 10.59 -0.60 3.23
CA VAL A 99 11.03 -1.22 1.97
C VAL A 99 10.00 -1.08 0.83
N TYR A 100 8.72 -0.89 1.15
CA TYR A 100 7.64 -0.71 0.18
C TYR A 100 7.44 0.77 -0.25
N ALA A 101 8.20 1.72 0.31
CA ALA A 101 8.12 3.13 -0.07
C ALA A 101 8.25 3.40 -1.59
N PRO A 102 9.12 2.70 -2.36
CA PRO A 102 9.23 2.90 -3.80
C PRO A 102 7.93 2.65 -4.59
N LEU A 103 6.94 1.99 -4.00
CA LEU A 103 5.66 1.71 -4.65
C LEU A 103 4.89 3.00 -5.02
N ILE A 104 5.18 4.12 -4.35
CA ILE A 104 4.61 5.43 -4.69
C ILE A 104 5.07 5.95 -6.07
N LEU A 105 6.19 5.45 -6.61
CA LEU A 105 6.70 5.79 -7.93
C LEU A 105 5.73 5.39 -9.05
N LEU A 106 4.82 4.44 -8.80
CA LEU A 106 3.76 4.08 -9.73
C LEU A 106 2.87 5.27 -10.10
N LEU A 107 2.80 6.32 -9.28
CA LEU A 107 2.07 7.55 -9.62
C LEU A 107 2.63 8.30 -10.84
N PHE A 108 3.89 8.04 -11.23
CA PHE A 108 4.44 8.61 -12.46
C PHE A 108 3.75 8.08 -13.73
N PHE A 109 3.12 6.90 -13.68
CA PHE A 109 2.32 6.37 -14.79
C PHE A 109 1.03 7.16 -15.05
N LEU A 110 0.59 8.00 -14.11
CA LEU A 110 -0.57 8.85 -14.33
C LEU A 110 -0.22 9.96 -15.32
N THR A 111 -1.01 10.14 -16.37
CA THR A 111 -0.79 11.19 -17.39
C THR A 111 -1.31 12.56 -16.89
N LYS A 112 -1.13 13.62 -17.70
CA LYS A 112 -1.63 14.95 -17.34
C LYS A 112 -3.16 15.05 -17.44
N ASP A 113 -3.77 14.18 -18.25
CA ASP A 113 -5.18 14.25 -18.61
C ASP A 113 -6.06 13.88 -17.41
N GLN A 114 -5.64 12.93 -16.57
CA GLN A 114 -6.39 12.59 -15.35
C GLN A 114 -6.39 13.72 -14.31
N PHE A 115 -5.39 14.61 -14.32
CA PHE A 115 -5.31 15.76 -13.39
C PHE A 115 -5.94 17.04 -13.95
N GLY A 116 -6.29 17.06 -15.24
CA GLY A 116 -6.80 18.22 -15.97
C GLY A 116 -5.77 19.30 -16.30
N SER A 117 -4.62 19.35 -15.62
CA SER A 117 -3.49 20.21 -16.03
C SER A 117 -2.15 19.70 -15.51
N PHE A 118 -1.08 20.04 -16.23
CA PHE A 118 0.28 19.66 -15.84
C PHE A 118 0.67 20.25 -14.48
N ARG A 119 0.29 21.51 -14.20
CA ARG A 119 0.53 22.16 -12.90
C ARG A 119 -0.12 21.36 -11.75
N LYS A 120 -1.39 20.96 -11.91
CA LYS A 120 -2.10 20.17 -10.89
C LYS A 120 -1.44 18.82 -10.64
N LYS A 121 -0.94 18.15 -11.70
CA LYS A 121 -0.17 16.92 -11.58
C LYS A 121 1.09 17.14 -10.73
N VAL A 122 1.93 18.11 -11.08
CA VAL A 122 3.19 18.38 -10.36
C VAL A 122 2.94 18.74 -8.91
N PHE A 123 1.98 19.63 -8.61
CA PHE A 123 1.66 19.98 -7.22
C PHE A 123 1.14 18.79 -6.40
N SER A 124 0.27 17.97 -7.00
CA SER A 124 -0.32 16.82 -6.30
C SER A 124 0.72 15.74 -6.02
N LEU A 125 1.56 15.41 -7.02
CA LEU A 125 2.65 14.46 -6.84
C LEU A 125 3.69 15.02 -5.87
N GLY A 126 4.10 16.27 -6.02
CA GLY A 126 5.06 16.93 -5.13
C GLY A 126 4.62 16.88 -3.67
N ALA A 127 3.33 17.15 -3.38
CA ALA A 127 2.79 17.04 -2.03
C ALA A 127 2.86 15.60 -1.48
N ILE A 128 2.52 14.59 -2.30
CA ILE A 128 2.57 13.19 -1.90
C ILE A 128 4.01 12.74 -1.64
N PHE A 129 4.95 13.08 -2.52
CA PHE A 129 6.37 12.73 -2.37
C PHE A 129 7.00 13.44 -1.19
N LEU A 130 6.66 14.72 -0.96
CA LEU A 130 7.14 15.46 0.21
C LEU A 130 6.68 14.80 1.51
N ALA A 131 5.41 14.37 1.59
CA ALA A 131 4.90 13.64 2.75
C ALA A 131 5.68 12.33 3.00
N HIS A 132 6.01 11.58 1.94
CA HIS A 132 6.83 10.37 2.08
C HIS A 132 8.26 10.70 2.52
N ALA A 133 8.88 11.74 1.97
CA ALA A 133 10.21 12.16 2.36
C ALA A 133 10.27 12.54 3.86
N ILE A 134 9.26 13.23 4.36
CA ILE A 134 9.14 13.55 5.80
C ILE A 134 9.05 12.28 6.64
N VAL A 135 8.18 11.34 6.27
CA VAL A 135 8.02 10.08 7.03
C VAL A 135 9.29 9.24 6.99
N LEU A 136 9.96 9.14 5.84
CA LEU A 136 11.22 8.42 5.71
C LEU A 136 12.34 9.07 6.51
N PHE A 137 12.41 10.40 6.52
CA PHE A 137 13.38 11.13 7.33
C PHE A 137 13.16 10.87 8.82
N ILE A 138 11.90 10.95 9.29
CA ILE A 138 11.56 10.64 10.68
C ILE A 138 11.96 9.20 11.01
N TRP A 139 11.59 8.24 10.17
CA TRP A 139 11.94 6.83 10.37
C TRP A 139 13.45 6.62 10.43
N TYR A 140 14.21 7.27 9.54
CA TYR A 140 15.67 7.18 9.51
C TYR A 140 16.32 7.64 10.81
N GLN A 141 15.84 8.75 11.40
CA GLN A 141 16.34 9.22 12.71
C GLN A 141 16.10 8.16 13.79
N TYR A 142 14.87 7.65 13.90
CA TYR A 142 14.52 6.62 14.88
C TYR A 142 15.28 5.30 14.67
N ALA A 143 15.49 4.89 13.42
CA ALA A 143 16.18 3.65 13.10
C ALA A 143 17.69 3.75 13.34
N GLY A 144 18.30 4.92 13.07
CA GLY A 144 19.72 5.17 13.30
C GLY A 144 20.11 5.01 14.77
N ASP A 145 19.28 5.50 15.70
CA ASP A 145 19.52 5.39 17.14
C ASP A 145 19.49 3.92 17.66
N LEU A 146 18.82 3.03 16.92
CA LEU A 146 18.62 1.63 17.30
C LEU A 146 19.49 0.66 16.50
N PHE A 147 20.22 1.15 15.50
CA PHE A 147 21.02 0.31 14.61
C PHE A 147 22.35 -0.05 15.27
N ILE A 148 22.55 -1.35 15.55
CA ILE A 148 23.83 -1.88 16.00
C ILE A 148 24.59 -2.38 14.76
N PRO A 149 25.75 -1.81 14.43
CA PRO A 149 26.60 -2.28 13.33
C PRO A 149 26.93 -3.77 13.47
N ALA A 150 27.03 -4.47 12.35
CA ALA A 150 27.41 -5.88 12.34
C ALA A 150 28.81 -6.13 12.92
N ASP A 151 29.68 -5.11 12.90
CA ASP A 151 31.04 -5.16 13.44
C ASP A 151 31.08 -5.12 14.98
N ASP A 152 29.97 -4.76 15.63
CA ASP A 152 29.84 -4.69 17.10
C ASP A 152 29.25 -6.00 17.72
N TYR A 153 29.02 -7.05 16.90
CA TYR A 153 28.60 -8.39 17.33
C TYR A 153 29.77 -9.38 17.39
#